data_AF-A0A3C0JAB7-F1
#
_entry.id   AF-A0A3C0JAB7-F1
#
_cell.length_a   1.000
_cell.length_b   1.000
_cell.length_c   1.000
_cell.angle_alpha   90.00
_cell.angle_beta   90.00
_cell.angle_gamma   90.00
#
_symmetry.space_group_name_H-M   'P 1'
#
loop_
_entity.id
_entity.type
_entity.pdbx_description
1 polymer ?
#
loop_
_entity_poly.entity_id
_entity_poly.type
_entity_poly.pdbx_seq_one_letter_code
_entity_poly.pdbx_strand_id
1 'polypeptide(L)'
;MKIGILAGALLCALASFPGTAQTAQPKPQIGGHGDNVQAFIAEFDADGDGRVTWAEFEQFRRMRFDATDADHDGTLSEAEYVQEFAGRLHAQLESETTAQMKQTDVRFDALDADKNGTISRGEFDAAGEKTWQGGERVLAERGKKSSKAMPDRSGRSPGLLSMPTSHSAEGFLALYDSNGDGKVSRVEYDQDRAAQFARSDRNHDGLLDRSEYAAEYRARIDARVAELDKREDRQAHVRFGVLDTDKDGKMTFAEYQASGKRLFDTADRNRDGVVDAADAKLPLPSRERPAASARDSNKH
;
A
#
# COMPACT_ATOMS: atom_id res chain seq x y z
N MET A 1 -49.75 28.48 -64.92
CA MET A 1 -50.45 28.01 -63.70
C MET A 1 -49.43 27.20 -62.91
N LYS A 2 -48.74 27.82 -61.93
CA LYS A 2 -48.89 27.59 -60.48
C LYS A 2 -49.36 26.17 -60.11
N ILE A 3 -48.52 25.50 -59.29
CA ILE A 3 -48.70 24.48 -58.20
C ILE A 3 -47.46 23.56 -58.33
N GLY A 4 -46.60 23.24 -57.35
CA GLY A 4 -46.57 23.42 -55.90
C GLY A 4 -45.78 22.24 -55.28
N ILE A 5 -44.57 22.52 -54.78
CA ILE A 5 -43.86 21.99 -53.58
C ILE A 5 -44.08 20.52 -53.14
N LEU A 6 -42.99 19.73 -53.03
CA LEU A 6 -42.55 19.11 -51.75
C LEU A 6 -41.20 18.38 -51.88
N ALA A 7 -40.20 18.95 -51.21
CA ALA A 7 -38.89 18.39 -50.98
C ALA A 7 -38.96 17.37 -49.83
N GLY A 8 -38.48 16.14 -50.06
CA GLY A 8 -38.25 15.14 -49.01
C GLY A 8 -36.82 15.25 -48.51
N ALA A 9 -36.59 16.07 -47.48
CA ALA A 9 -35.33 16.09 -46.74
C ALA A 9 -35.33 14.95 -45.72
N LEU A 10 -34.43 13.98 -45.90
CA LEU A 10 -34.16 12.89 -44.97
C LEU A 10 -33.44 13.49 -43.73
N LEU A 11 -34.18 13.69 -42.64
CA LEU A 11 -33.60 14.01 -41.33
C LEU A 11 -32.88 12.76 -40.79
N CYS A 12 -31.54 12.78 -40.83
CA CYS A 12 -30.73 11.91 -39.98
C CYS A 12 -30.86 12.40 -38.54
N ALA A 13 -31.64 11.68 -37.74
CA ALA A 13 -31.67 11.84 -36.29
C ALA A 13 -30.31 11.40 -35.73
N LEU A 14 -29.49 12.37 -35.33
CA LEU A 14 -28.34 12.16 -34.45
C LEU A 14 -28.88 11.81 -33.06
N ALA A 15 -28.92 10.52 -32.75
CA ALA A 15 -29.09 10.05 -31.39
C ALA A 15 -27.81 10.38 -30.61
N SER A 16 -27.88 11.41 -29.78
CA SER A 16 -26.88 11.68 -28.75
C SER A 16 -26.88 10.52 -27.76
N PHE A 17 -25.83 9.71 -27.79
CA PHE A 17 -25.56 8.74 -26.72
C PHE A 17 -25.28 9.51 -25.42
N PRO A 18 -25.95 9.19 -24.29
CA PRO A 18 -25.53 9.72 -23.01
C PRO A 18 -24.13 9.20 -22.72
N GLY A 19 -23.21 10.13 -22.44
CA GLY A 19 -21.84 9.81 -22.06
C GLY A 19 -21.85 8.78 -20.93
N THR A 20 -21.06 7.73 -21.11
CA THR A 20 -20.75 6.78 -20.05
C THR A 20 -20.23 7.58 -18.86
N ALA A 21 -21.06 7.71 -17.81
CA ALA A 21 -20.60 8.09 -16.50
C ALA A 21 -19.52 7.07 -16.13
N GLN A 22 -18.27 7.51 -16.25
CA GLN A 22 -17.13 6.74 -15.81
C GLN A 22 -17.26 6.66 -14.30
N THR A 23 -17.90 5.60 -13.81
CA THR A 23 -17.92 5.26 -12.39
C THR A 23 -16.47 5.21 -11.98
N ALA A 24 -16.03 6.23 -11.25
CA ALA A 24 -14.68 6.30 -10.72
C ALA A 24 -14.44 4.98 -9.99
N GLN A 25 -13.43 4.23 -10.44
CA GLN A 25 -13.08 3.00 -9.75
C GLN A 25 -12.81 3.35 -8.30
N PRO A 26 -13.48 2.68 -7.36
CA PRO A 26 -13.47 3.12 -5.99
C PRO A 26 -12.03 2.95 -5.47
N LYS A 27 -11.46 4.03 -4.94
CA LYS A 27 -10.03 4.13 -4.60
C LYS A 27 -9.59 2.96 -3.70
N PRO A 28 -8.34 2.48 -3.81
CA PRO A 28 -7.82 1.42 -2.95
C PRO A 28 -7.73 1.95 -1.51
N GLN A 29 -8.48 1.36 -0.59
CA GLN A 29 -8.42 1.69 0.83
C GLN A 29 -7.59 0.66 1.58
N ILE A 30 -6.43 1.10 2.06
CA ILE A 30 -5.70 0.47 3.16
C ILE A 30 -6.52 0.77 4.43
N GLY A 31 -6.79 -0.24 5.25
CA GLY A 31 -7.57 -0.12 6.49
C GLY A 31 -7.05 0.99 7.42
N GLY A 32 -7.59 2.19 7.27
CA GLY A 32 -7.41 3.28 8.20
C GLY A 32 -8.20 3.01 9.47
N HIS A 33 -7.55 3.14 10.63
CA HIS A 33 -8.17 2.89 11.94
C HIS A 33 -9.19 3.97 12.39
N GLY A 34 -9.60 4.89 11.50
CA GLY A 34 -10.44 6.06 11.86
C GLY A 34 -9.66 7.18 12.55
N ASP A 35 -8.38 6.93 12.85
CA ASP A 35 -7.49 7.85 13.57
C ASP A 35 -7.14 9.12 12.78
N ASN A 36 -7.29 9.10 11.45
CA ASN A 36 -7.02 10.25 10.58
C ASN A 36 -8.33 10.80 10.01
N VAL A 37 -8.91 11.76 10.72
CA VAL A 37 -10.17 12.43 10.35
C VAL A 37 -10.08 13.10 8.99
N GLN A 38 -8.94 13.73 8.66
CA GLN A 38 -8.78 14.40 7.37
C GLN A 38 -8.77 13.42 6.21
N ALA A 39 -8.11 12.27 6.36
CA ALA A 39 -8.14 11.21 5.36
C ALA A 39 -9.54 10.56 5.27
N PHE A 40 -10.27 10.49 6.38
CA PHE A 40 -11.65 10.00 6.40
C PHE A 40 -12.58 10.93 5.61
N ILE A 41 -12.54 12.24 5.87
CA ILE A 41 -13.33 13.24 5.13
C ILE A 41 -12.99 13.21 3.65
N ALA A 42 -11.70 13.27 3.30
CA ALA A 42 -11.26 13.27 1.90
C ALA A 42 -11.70 12.04 1.08
N GLU A 43 -12.12 10.98 1.75
CA GLU A 43 -12.50 9.71 1.13
C GLU A 43 -14.02 9.49 1.11
N PHE A 44 -14.76 9.98 2.10
CA PHE A 44 -16.19 9.69 2.29
C PHE A 44 -17.12 10.91 2.16
N ASP A 45 -16.58 12.12 2.05
CA ASP A 45 -17.34 13.35 1.78
C ASP A 45 -17.81 13.35 0.31
N ALA A 46 -19.07 12.94 0.11
CA ALA A 46 -19.62 12.69 -1.21
C ALA A 46 -20.13 13.97 -1.89
N ASP A 47 -20.61 14.93 -1.09
CA ASP A 47 -21.16 16.20 -1.59
C ASP A 47 -20.14 17.35 -1.58
N GLY A 48 -18.99 17.15 -0.94
CA GLY A 48 -17.86 18.09 -0.90
C GLY A 48 -18.05 19.24 0.08
N ASP A 49 -18.94 19.11 1.06
CA ASP A 49 -19.21 20.15 2.05
C ASP A 49 -18.18 20.21 3.20
N GLY A 50 -17.22 19.28 3.21
CA GLY A 50 -16.18 19.16 4.22
C GLY A 50 -16.60 18.36 5.45
N ARG A 51 -17.72 17.64 5.37
CA ARG A 51 -18.30 16.82 6.44
C ARG A 51 -18.62 15.44 5.92
N VAL A 52 -18.70 14.47 6.83
CA VAL A 52 -19.19 13.13 6.51
C VAL A 52 -20.26 12.77 7.52
N THR A 53 -21.50 12.68 7.04
CA THR A 53 -22.62 12.19 7.83
C THR A 53 -22.64 10.66 7.87
N TRP A 54 -23.34 10.11 8.87
CA TRP A 54 -23.57 8.66 8.91
C TRP A 54 -24.24 8.13 7.63
N ALA A 55 -25.16 8.90 7.05
CA ALA A 55 -25.90 8.48 5.87
C ALA A 55 -25.00 8.33 4.64
N GLU A 56 -24.10 9.27 4.41
CA GLU A 56 -23.12 9.20 3.31
C GLU A 56 -22.16 8.02 3.49
N PHE A 57 -21.67 7.84 4.71
CA PHE A 57 -20.79 6.74 5.04
C PHE A 57 -21.50 5.38 4.89
N GLU A 58 -22.74 5.25 5.37
CA GLU A 58 -23.55 4.05 5.20
C GLU A 58 -23.81 3.73 3.73
N GLN A 59 -24.15 4.75 2.92
CA GLN A 59 -24.38 4.57 1.49
C GLN A 59 -23.14 4.03 0.78
N PHE A 60 -21.96 4.61 1.06
CA PHE A 60 -20.70 4.09 0.56
C PHE A 60 -20.50 2.62 0.93
N ARG A 61 -20.80 2.24 2.18
CA ARG A 61 -20.65 0.87 2.64
C ARG A 61 -21.65 -0.10 2.01
N ARG A 62 -22.88 0.32 1.75
CA ARG A 62 -23.87 -0.47 1.00
C ARG A 62 -23.37 -0.75 -0.41
N MET A 63 -22.93 0.29 -1.12
CA MET A 63 -22.36 0.14 -2.45
C MET A 63 -21.17 -0.84 -2.47
N ARG A 64 -20.32 -0.81 -1.44
CA ARG A 64 -19.22 -1.78 -1.30
C ARG A 64 -19.71 -3.19 -1.04
N PHE A 65 -20.68 -3.36 -0.15
CA PHE A 65 -21.28 -4.67 0.14
C PHE A 65 -21.87 -5.28 -1.14
N ASP A 66 -22.72 -4.53 -1.83
CA ASP A 66 -23.39 -4.98 -3.06
C ASP A 66 -22.39 -5.28 -4.19
N ALA A 67 -21.26 -4.58 -4.25
CA ALA A 67 -20.20 -4.84 -5.22
C ALA A 67 -19.33 -6.06 -4.86
N THR A 68 -19.34 -6.48 -3.59
CA THR A 68 -18.59 -7.65 -3.10
C THR A 68 -19.44 -8.92 -3.17
N ASP A 69 -20.74 -8.78 -2.98
CA ASP A 69 -21.77 -9.82 -3.12
C ASP A 69 -21.91 -10.17 -4.60
N ALA A 70 -21.09 -11.11 -5.07
CA ALA A 70 -20.91 -11.41 -6.47
C ALA A 70 -22.02 -12.32 -7.00
N ASP A 71 -22.57 -13.18 -6.14
CA ASP A 71 -23.72 -14.02 -6.46
C ASP A 71 -25.08 -13.34 -6.18
N HIS A 72 -25.06 -12.16 -5.55
CA HIS A 72 -26.22 -11.34 -5.23
C HIS A 72 -27.22 -12.07 -4.31
N ASP A 73 -26.72 -12.91 -3.40
CA ASP A 73 -27.54 -13.63 -2.43
C ASP A 73 -27.92 -12.80 -1.18
N GLY A 74 -27.39 -11.57 -1.09
CA GLY A 74 -27.63 -10.64 0.01
C GLY A 74 -26.73 -10.86 1.22
N THR A 75 -25.73 -11.74 1.11
CA THR A 75 -24.71 -12.03 2.12
C THR A 75 -23.32 -12.00 1.48
N LEU A 76 -22.27 -11.80 2.29
CA LEU A 76 -20.89 -11.98 1.83
C LEU A 76 -20.35 -13.29 2.36
N SER A 77 -19.98 -14.19 1.47
CA SER A 77 -19.19 -15.36 1.85
C SER A 77 -17.75 -14.96 2.22
N GLU A 78 -17.05 -15.84 2.95
CA GLU A 78 -15.63 -15.65 3.25
C GLU A 78 -14.80 -15.50 1.97
N ALA A 79 -15.12 -16.27 0.94
CA ALA A 79 -14.41 -16.24 -0.34
C ALA A 79 -14.57 -14.89 -1.04
N GLU A 80 -15.80 -14.35 -1.11
CA GLU A 80 -16.07 -13.04 -1.70
C GLU A 80 -15.38 -11.92 -0.92
N TYR A 81 -15.45 -11.98 0.41
CA TYR A 81 -14.76 -11.02 1.27
C TYR A 81 -13.24 -11.06 1.06
N VAL A 82 -12.62 -12.24 1.08
CA VAL A 82 -11.16 -12.37 0.89
C VAL A 82 -10.74 -11.92 -0.52
N GLN A 83 -11.48 -12.32 -1.55
CA GLN A 83 -11.17 -11.96 -2.94
C GLN A 83 -11.21 -10.45 -3.17
N GLU A 84 -12.16 -9.76 -2.55
CA GLU A 84 -12.30 -8.30 -2.63
C GLU A 84 -11.06 -7.59 -2.07
N PHE A 85 -10.65 -7.96 -0.86
CA PHE A 85 -9.50 -7.38 -0.19
C PHE A 85 -8.19 -7.72 -0.92
N ALA A 86 -8.05 -8.96 -1.37
CA ALA A 86 -6.90 -9.41 -2.17
C ALA A 86 -6.82 -8.64 -3.51
N GLY A 87 -7.94 -8.46 -4.19
CA GLY A 87 -8.00 -7.75 -5.48
C GLY A 87 -7.53 -6.30 -5.38
N ARG A 88 -7.92 -5.59 -4.30
CA ARG A 88 -7.47 -4.21 -4.05
C ARG A 88 -5.97 -4.13 -3.80
N LEU A 89 -5.46 -4.99 -2.93
CA LEU A 89 -4.04 -5.05 -2.64
C LEU A 89 -3.26 -5.33 -3.93
N HIS A 90 -3.70 -6.31 -4.72
CA HIS A 90 -3.06 -6.67 -5.98
C HIS A 90 -2.97 -5.49 -6.95
N ALA A 91 -4.07 -4.75 -7.15
CA ALA A 91 -4.08 -3.59 -8.04
C ALA A 91 -3.10 -2.49 -7.57
N GLN A 92 -3.00 -2.26 -6.26
CA GLN A 92 -2.02 -1.32 -5.71
C GLN A 92 -0.58 -1.83 -5.89
N LEU A 93 -0.33 -3.09 -5.58
CA LEU A 93 1.00 -3.70 -5.71
C LEU A 93 1.46 -3.75 -7.18
N GLU A 94 0.55 -3.96 -8.14
CA GLU A 94 0.86 -3.94 -9.57
C GLU A 94 1.28 -2.53 -10.03
N SER A 95 0.54 -1.50 -9.60
CA SER A 95 0.87 -0.10 -9.88
C SER A 95 2.24 0.28 -9.30
N GLU A 96 2.49 -0.07 -8.04
CA GLU A 96 3.77 0.18 -7.38
C GLU A 96 4.91 -0.63 -8.01
N THR A 97 4.67 -1.89 -8.38
CA THR A 97 5.64 -2.74 -9.09
C THR A 97 6.04 -2.08 -10.41
N THR A 98 5.07 -1.61 -11.19
CA THR A 98 5.33 -0.91 -12.45
C THR A 98 6.16 0.35 -12.24
N ALA A 99 5.86 1.13 -11.20
CA ALA A 99 6.63 2.32 -10.86
C ALA A 99 8.07 1.97 -10.44
N GLN A 100 8.26 0.91 -9.65
CA GLN A 100 9.56 0.43 -9.21
C GLN A 100 10.39 -0.14 -10.38
N MET A 101 9.77 -0.83 -11.33
CA MET A 101 10.46 -1.34 -12.53
C MET A 101 11.01 -0.20 -13.39
N LYS A 102 10.25 0.90 -13.58
CA LYS A 102 10.77 2.09 -14.29
C LYS A 102 11.99 2.72 -13.60
N GLN A 103 12.05 2.67 -12.27
CA GLN A 103 13.22 3.16 -11.53
C GLN A 103 14.43 2.24 -11.65
N THR A 104 14.22 0.96 -12.00
CA THR A 104 15.31 -0.01 -12.16
C THR A 104 16.20 0.35 -13.35
N ASP A 105 15.59 0.79 -14.45
CA ASP A 105 16.32 1.28 -15.63
C ASP A 105 17.22 2.48 -15.30
N VAL A 106 16.68 3.44 -14.54
CA VAL A 106 17.44 4.62 -14.11
C VAL A 106 18.63 4.24 -13.21
N ARG A 107 18.44 3.23 -12.34
CA ARG A 107 19.53 2.71 -11.50
C ARG A 107 20.57 1.96 -12.31
N PHE A 108 20.14 1.20 -13.32
CA PHE A 108 21.05 0.52 -14.24
C PHE A 108 21.93 1.54 -14.97
N ASP A 109 21.32 2.56 -15.59
CA ASP A 109 22.04 3.62 -16.30
C ASP A 109 22.97 4.43 -15.38
N ALA A 110 22.68 4.49 -14.08
CA ALA A 110 23.54 5.15 -13.10
C ALA A 110 24.75 4.29 -12.66
N LEU A 111 24.67 2.98 -12.85
CA LEU A 111 25.74 2.02 -12.56
C LEU A 111 26.62 1.76 -13.79
N ASP A 112 26.04 1.72 -14.99
CA ASP A 112 26.72 1.62 -16.28
C ASP A 112 27.38 2.97 -16.65
N ALA A 113 28.58 3.19 -16.11
CA ALA A 113 29.26 4.48 -16.17
C ALA A 113 29.85 4.75 -17.56
N ASP A 114 30.32 3.70 -18.23
CA ASP A 114 30.87 3.78 -19.58
C ASP A 114 29.79 3.67 -20.69
N LYS A 115 28.55 3.33 -20.31
CA LYS A 115 27.37 3.22 -21.18
C LYS A 115 27.51 2.11 -22.22
N ASN A 116 28.20 1.04 -21.87
CA ASN A 116 28.41 -0.11 -22.75
C ASN A 116 27.21 -1.10 -22.74
N GLY A 117 26.20 -0.86 -21.90
CA GLY A 117 25.00 -1.70 -21.78
C GLY A 117 25.14 -2.85 -20.79
N THR A 118 26.23 -2.89 -20.02
CA THR A 118 26.51 -3.88 -18.97
C THR A 118 27.15 -3.21 -17.76
N ILE A 119 26.90 -3.72 -16.56
CA ILE A 119 27.55 -3.25 -15.34
C ILE A 119 28.71 -4.20 -15.04
N SER A 120 29.93 -3.70 -15.17
CA SER A 120 31.11 -4.45 -14.78
C SER A 120 31.27 -4.53 -13.26
N ARG A 121 32.07 -5.49 -12.79
CA ARG A 121 32.41 -5.59 -11.36
C ARG A 121 33.02 -4.30 -10.81
N GLY A 122 33.89 -3.63 -11.58
CA GLY A 122 34.53 -2.38 -11.16
C GLY A 122 33.54 -1.24 -10.97
N GLU A 123 32.55 -1.13 -11.85
CA GLU A 123 31.47 -0.13 -11.74
C GLU A 123 30.56 -0.43 -10.55
N PHE A 124 30.20 -1.70 -10.36
CA PHE A 124 29.41 -2.15 -9.22
C PHE A 124 30.11 -1.87 -7.88
N ASP A 125 31.41 -2.11 -7.79
CA ASP A 125 32.21 -1.85 -6.59
C ASP A 125 32.40 -0.35 -6.36
N ALA A 126 32.63 0.46 -7.41
CA ALA A 126 32.75 1.91 -7.31
C ALA A 126 31.46 2.56 -6.80
N ALA A 127 30.29 2.09 -7.28
CA ALA A 127 29.01 2.50 -6.72
C ALA A 127 28.83 2.00 -5.28
N GLY A 128 29.25 0.77 -5.00
CA GLY A 128 29.26 0.18 -3.67
C GLY A 128 30.05 1.02 -2.65
N GLU A 129 31.20 1.57 -3.04
CA GLU A 129 32.01 2.42 -2.16
C GLU A 129 31.29 3.73 -1.79
N LYS A 130 30.57 4.34 -2.75
CA LYS A 130 29.74 5.52 -2.45
C LYS A 130 28.61 5.18 -1.48
N THR A 131 27.99 4.02 -1.64
CA THR A 131 26.95 3.51 -0.74
C THR A 131 27.50 3.23 0.66
N TRP A 132 28.71 2.68 0.77
CA TRP A 132 29.40 2.45 2.04
C TRP A 132 29.63 3.77 2.80
N GLN A 133 30.23 4.76 2.14
CA GLN A 133 30.49 6.09 2.74
C GLN A 133 29.20 6.79 3.18
N GLY A 134 28.12 6.66 2.39
CA GLY A 134 26.80 7.14 2.76
C GLY A 134 26.25 6.44 4.00
N GLY A 135 26.38 5.11 4.06
CA GLY A 135 26.00 4.25 5.18
C GLY A 135 26.71 4.62 6.48
N GLU A 136 28.04 4.76 6.44
CA GLU A 136 28.83 5.19 7.60
C GLU A 136 28.36 6.54 8.13
N ARG A 137 28.09 7.50 7.22
CA ARG A 137 27.59 8.82 7.61
C ARG A 137 26.24 8.74 8.32
N VAL A 138 25.28 7.99 7.79
CA VAL A 138 23.94 7.89 8.41
C VAL A 138 23.97 7.13 9.74
N LEU A 139 24.82 6.11 9.87
CA LEU A 139 25.04 5.41 11.15
C LEU A 139 25.69 6.32 12.20
N ALA A 140 26.68 7.13 11.80
CA ALA A 140 27.33 8.10 12.69
C ALA A 140 26.37 9.22 13.13
N GLU A 141 25.48 9.68 12.25
CA GLU A 141 24.43 10.66 12.58
C GLU A 141 23.37 10.08 13.54
N ARG A 142 23.01 8.80 13.39
CA ARG A 142 22.10 8.09 14.30
C ARG A 142 22.63 8.04 15.74
N GLY A 143 23.93 7.81 15.92
CA GLY A 143 24.57 7.82 17.25
C GLY A 143 24.54 9.18 17.97
N LYS A 144 24.34 10.29 17.24
CA LYS A 144 24.34 11.65 17.79
C LYS A 144 22.96 12.18 18.16
N LYS A 145 21.88 11.55 17.69
CA LYS A 145 20.49 11.93 17.99
C LYS A 145 19.82 10.79 18.75
N SER A 146 19.44 11.02 20.02
CA SER A 146 18.64 10.02 20.76
C SER A 146 17.33 9.78 20.02
N SER A 147 17.15 8.55 19.54
CA SER A 147 15.89 7.88 19.20
C SER A 147 14.69 8.80 18.92
N LYS A 148 14.66 9.39 17.74
CA LYS A 148 13.39 9.67 17.07
C LYS A 148 13.60 9.29 15.62
N ALA A 149 12.98 8.18 15.20
CA ALA A 149 12.96 7.75 13.81
C ALA A 149 12.65 8.99 12.97
N MET A 150 13.62 9.44 12.17
CA MET A 150 13.41 10.58 11.29
C MET A 150 12.39 10.12 10.25
N PRO A 151 11.19 10.71 10.18
CA PRO A 151 10.28 10.42 9.09
C PRO A 151 10.98 10.83 7.80
N ASP A 152 10.77 10.04 6.74
CA ASP A 152 11.18 10.39 5.39
C ASP A 152 10.79 11.86 5.10
N ARG A 153 11.79 12.67 4.71
CA ARG A 153 11.64 14.10 4.40
C ARG A 153 10.75 14.36 3.19
N SER A 154 10.29 13.32 2.49
CA SER A 154 9.37 13.44 1.37
C SER A 154 7.91 13.67 1.78
N GLY A 155 7.53 13.45 3.06
CA GLY A 155 6.14 13.51 3.51
C GLY A 155 5.22 12.46 2.84
N ARG A 156 5.79 11.57 2.01
CA ARG A 156 5.10 10.46 1.39
C ARG A 156 5.29 9.23 2.27
N SER A 157 4.19 8.63 2.70
CA SER A 157 4.25 7.31 3.34
C SER A 157 5.00 6.36 2.40
N PRO A 158 5.97 5.56 2.89
CA PRO A 158 6.62 4.55 2.08
C PRO A 158 5.55 3.66 1.44
N GLY A 159 5.61 3.49 0.11
CA GLY A 159 4.73 2.55 -0.59
C GLY A 159 4.82 1.14 0.00
N LEU A 160 3.82 0.29 -0.25
CA LEU A 160 3.80 -1.09 0.24
C LEU A 160 5.02 -1.89 -0.25
N LEU A 161 5.50 -1.57 -1.45
CA LEU A 161 6.70 -2.11 -2.07
C LEU A 161 7.94 -1.25 -1.86
N SER A 162 7.94 -0.36 -0.86
CA SER A 162 9.13 0.38 -0.48
C SER A 162 10.20 -0.57 0.05
N MET A 163 11.31 -0.65 -0.67
CA MET A 163 12.46 -1.43 -0.27
C MET A 163 13.36 -0.60 0.67
N PRO A 164 14.02 -1.24 1.66
CA PRO A 164 15.06 -0.59 2.44
C PRO A 164 16.08 0.10 1.52
N THR A 165 16.46 1.33 1.86
CA THR A 165 17.47 2.08 1.10
C THR A 165 18.69 2.33 1.97
N SER A 166 19.86 2.43 1.34
CA SER A 166 21.12 2.72 2.04
C SER A 166 21.25 4.18 2.52
N HIS A 167 20.23 5.02 2.30
CA HIS A 167 20.26 6.45 2.65
C HIS A 167 19.71 6.76 4.05
N SER A 168 19.18 5.77 4.75
CA SER A 168 18.83 5.85 6.17
C SER A 168 19.63 4.83 6.98
N ALA A 169 19.84 5.12 8.26
CA ALA A 169 20.55 4.19 9.14
C ALA A 169 19.79 2.87 9.30
N GLU A 170 18.47 2.94 9.47
CA GLU A 170 17.60 1.77 9.60
C GLU A 170 17.59 0.94 8.31
N GLY A 171 17.55 1.60 7.15
CA GLY A 171 17.58 0.93 5.85
C GLY A 171 18.94 0.30 5.57
N PHE A 172 20.04 0.96 5.93
CA PHE A 172 21.39 0.42 5.77
C PHE A 172 21.63 -0.81 6.65
N LEU A 173 21.17 -0.78 7.91
CA LEU A 173 21.21 -1.95 8.79
C LEU A 173 20.34 -3.08 8.25
N ALA A 174 19.10 -2.79 7.83
CA ALA A 174 18.22 -3.81 7.26
C ALA A 174 18.77 -4.49 5.99
N LEU A 175 19.72 -3.86 5.29
CA LEU A 175 20.36 -4.39 4.09
C LEU A 175 21.66 -5.15 4.35
N TYR A 176 22.45 -4.75 5.36
CA TYR A 176 23.84 -5.20 5.49
C TYR A 176 24.26 -5.63 6.92
N ASP A 177 23.40 -5.47 7.93
CA ASP A 177 23.63 -5.97 9.30
C ASP A 177 23.26 -7.46 9.37
N SER A 178 24.13 -8.29 8.79
CA SER A 178 23.90 -9.73 8.67
C SER A 178 23.93 -10.46 10.02
N ASN A 179 24.68 -9.96 11.00
CA ASN A 179 24.82 -10.59 12.32
C ASN A 179 23.81 -10.06 13.36
N GLY A 180 23.09 -8.98 13.06
CA GLY A 180 22.08 -8.37 13.93
C GLY A 180 22.63 -7.65 15.15
N ASP A 181 23.90 -7.23 15.15
CA ASP A 181 24.54 -6.53 16.26
C ASP A 181 24.25 -5.03 16.29
N GLY A 182 23.46 -4.54 15.31
CA GLY A 182 23.05 -3.15 15.19
C GLY A 182 24.12 -2.26 14.53
N LYS A 183 25.14 -2.85 13.91
CA LYS A 183 26.20 -2.20 13.14
C LYS A 183 26.38 -2.93 11.82
N VAL A 184 27.12 -2.31 10.91
CA VAL A 184 27.55 -2.95 9.67
C VAL A 184 29.06 -2.86 9.61
N SER A 185 29.73 -4.00 9.64
CA SER A 185 31.17 -4.07 9.41
C SER A 185 31.48 -4.03 7.91
N ARG A 186 32.70 -3.64 7.56
CA ARG A 186 33.15 -3.64 6.16
C ARG A 186 33.10 -5.05 5.56
N VAL A 187 33.40 -6.06 6.36
CA VAL A 187 33.39 -7.46 5.92
C VAL A 187 31.97 -7.90 5.56
N GLU A 188 30.98 -7.59 6.39
CA GLU A 188 29.57 -7.91 6.10
C GLU A 188 29.09 -7.22 4.83
N TYR A 189 29.39 -5.92 4.71
CA TYR A 189 29.04 -5.15 3.53
C TYR A 189 29.64 -5.73 2.24
N ASP A 190 30.94 -6.01 2.23
CA ASP A 190 31.63 -6.54 1.05
C ASP A 190 31.13 -7.96 0.69
N GLN A 191 30.83 -8.79 1.70
CA GLN A 191 30.25 -10.13 1.50
C GLN A 191 28.85 -10.05 0.88
N ASP A 192 27.98 -9.19 1.42
CA ASP A 192 26.62 -9.02 0.90
C ASP A 192 26.62 -8.46 -0.52
N ARG A 193 27.50 -7.50 -0.81
CA ARG A 193 27.68 -6.94 -2.16
C ARG A 193 28.21 -7.98 -3.15
N ALA A 194 29.21 -8.76 -2.76
CA ALA A 194 29.74 -9.84 -3.61
C ALA A 194 28.66 -10.91 -3.88
N ALA A 195 27.91 -11.30 -2.86
CA ALA A 195 26.81 -12.25 -3.01
C ALA A 195 25.67 -11.69 -3.86
N GLN A 196 25.38 -10.38 -3.77
CA GLN A 196 24.41 -9.72 -4.65
C GLN A 196 24.85 -9.81 -6.12
N PHE A 197 26.08 -9.42 -6.44
CA PHE A 197 26.60 -9.48 -7.80
C PHE A 197 26.50 -10.91 -8.37
N ALA A 198 27.00 -11.90 -7.63
CA ALA A 198 26.98 -13.30 -8.06
C ALA A 198 25.57 -13.89 -8.21
N ARG A 199 24.57 -13.36 -7.50
CA ARG A 199 23.15 -13.75 -7.67
C ARG A 199 22.52 -13.11 -8.91
N SER A 200 22.98 -11.92 -9.30
CA SER A 200 22.51 -11.22 -10.49
C SER A 200 23.15 -11.77 -11.77
N ASP A 201 24.45 -12.07 -11.72
CA ASP A 201 25.25 -12.61 -12.84
C ASP A 201 24.91 -14.10 -13.05
N ARG A 202 23.88 -14.37 -13.84
CA ARG A 202 23.34 -15.72 -14.04
C ARG A 202 24.13 -16.50 -15.07
N ASN A 203 24.64 -15.82 -16.07
CA ASN A 203 25.45 -16.43 -17.12
C ASN A 203 26.92 -16.63 -16.67
N HIS A 204 27.32 -16.03 -15.55
CA HIS A 204 28.64 -16.10 -14.94
C HIS A 204 29.75 -15.52 -15.83
N ASP A 205 29.44 -14.47 -16.59
CA ASP A 205 30.40 -13.78 -17.45
C ASP A 205 31.15 -12.63 -16.75
N GLY A 206 30.79 -12.33 -15.49
CA GLY A 206 31.40 -11.27 -14.70
C GLY A 206 30.89 -9.87 -15.03
N LEU A 207 29.84 -9.76 -15.82
CA LEU A 207 29.10 -8.55 -16.15
C LEU A 207 27.64 -8.74 -15.71
N LEU A 208 26.92 -7.64 -15.51
CA LEU A 208 25.47 -7.69 -15.35
C LEU A 208 24.83 -6.97 -16.52
N ASP A 209 24.14 -7.72 -17.37
CA ASP A 209 23.31 -7.09 -18.38
C ASP A 209 22.01 -6.51 -17.78
N ARG A 210 21.30 -5.73 -18.58
CA ARG A 210 20.05 -5.09 -18.14
C ARG A 210 18.96 -6.09 -17.77
N SER A 211 18.91 -7.24 -18.45
CA SER A 211 17.94 -8.30 -18.17
C SER A 211 18.25 -8.98 -16.84
N GLU A 212 19.50 -9.28 -16.56
CA GLU A 212 19.97 -9.87 -15.30
C GLU A 212 19.72 -8.94 -14.12
N TYR A 213 20.06 -7.66 -14.25
CA TYR A 213 19.80 -6.64 -13.23
C TYR A 213 18.30 -6.48 -12.96
N ALA A 214 17.48 -6.37 -14.01
CA ALA A 214 16.03 -6.24 -13.88
C ALA A 214 15.37 -7.50 -13.32
N ALA A 215 15.84 -8.70 -13.70
CA ALA A 215 15.31 -9.97 -13.21
C ALA A 215 15.57 -10.15 -11.71
N GLU A 216 16.75 -9.79 -11.22
CA GLU A 216 17.05 -9.85 -9.79
C GLU A 216 16.18 -8.86 -9.00
N TYR A 217 16.07 -7.63 -9.49
CA TYR A 217 15.23 -6.62 -8.85
C TYR A 217 13.75 -7.04 -8.82
N ARG A 218 13.25 -7.57 -9.94
CA ARG A 218 11.90 -8.11 -10.03
C ARG A 218 11.67 -9.26 -9.07
N ALA A 219 12.61 -10.18 -8.94
CA ALA A 219 12.49 -11.29 -7.99
C ALA A 219 12.34 -10.79 -6.54
N ARG A 220 13.02 -9.71 -6.14
CA ARG A 220 12.84 -9.10 -4.82
C ARG A 220 11.46 -8.47 -4.63
N ILE A 221 10.97 -7.76 -5.65
CA ILE A 221 9.63 -7.18 -5.62
C ILE A 221 8.58 -8.30 -5.53
N ASP A 222 8.67 -9.32 -6.36
CA ASP A 222 7.75 -10.47 -6.37
C ASP A 222 7.76 -11.19 -5.00
N ALA A 223 8.92 -11.37 -4.38
CA ALA A 223 9.03 -11.93 -3.03
C ALA A 223 8.32 -11.06 -1.98
N ARG A 224 8.43 -9.73 -2.08
CA ARG A 224 7.74 -8.79 -1.19
C ARG A 224 6.23 -8.79 -1.43
N VAL A 225 5.79 -8.81 -2.69
CA VAL A 225 4.38 -8.97 -3.06
C VAL A 225 3.81 -10.24 -2.44
N ALA A 226 4.48 -11.38 -2.62
CA ALA A 226 4.04 -12.65 -2.05
C ALA A 226 4.00 -12.67 -0.51
N GLU A 227 4.88 -11.92 0.16
CA GLU A 227 4.82 -11.75 1.61
C GLU A 227 3.57 -10.94 2.03
N LEU A 228 3.29 -9.85 1.32
CA LEU A 228 2.15 -8.98 1.59
C LEU A 228 0.83 -9.71 1.31
N ASP A 229 0.73 -10.44 0.21
CA ASP A 229 -0.45 -11.25 -0.13
C ASP A 229 -0.76 -12.25 0.99
N LYS A 230 0.25 -13.00 1.47
CA LYS A 230 0.08 -13.94 2.59
C LYS A 230 -0.32 -13.25 3.90
N ARG A 231 0.12 -12.01 4.12
CA ARG A 231 -0.25 -11.25 5.31
C ARG A 231 -1.69 -10.76 5.22
N GLU A 232 -2.09 -10.28 4.05
CA GLU A 232 -3.44 -9.76 3.82
C GLU A 232 -4.48 -10.88 3.84
N ASP A 233 -4.21 -11.99 3.16
CA ASP A 233 -5.05 -13.20 3.19
C ASP A 233 -5.39 -13.61 4.63
N ARG A 234 -4.36 -13.79 5.47
CA ARG A 234 -4.54 -14.08 6.90
C ARG A 234 -5.34 -13.01 7.64
N GLN A 235 -5.14 -11.73 7.31
CA GLN A 235 -5.88 -10.64 7.96
C GLN A 235 -7.35 -10.61 7.52
N ALA A 236 -7.64 -10.86 6.25
CA ALA A 236 -8.98 -10.91 5.71
C ALA A 236 -9.79 -12.03 6.37
N HIS A 237 -9.21 -13.24 6.50
CA HIS A 237 -9.82 -14.35 7.24
C HIS A 237 -10.11 -14.00 8.71
N VAL A 238 -9.15 -13.38 9.39
CA VAL A 238 -9.35 -12.94 10.80
C VAL A 238 -10.43 -11.88 10.91
N ARG A 239 -10.48 -10.91 9.98
CA ARG A 239 -11.52 -9.87 9.96
C ARG A 239 -12.89 -10.46 9.68
N PHE A 240 -13.00 -11.38 8.72
CA PHE A 240 -14.24 -12.08 8.40
C PHE A 240 -14.79 -12.78 9.64
N GLY A 241 -13.98 -13.63 10.29
CA GLY A 241 -14.41 -14.35 11.50
C GLY A 241 -14.68 -13.47 12.74
N VAL A 242 -14.27 -12.20 12.73
CA VAL A 242 -14.62 -11.22 13.77
C VAL A 242 -15.94 -10.51 13.45
N LEU A 243 -16.34 -10.46 12.17
CA LEU A 243 -17.57 -9.81 11.74
C LEU A 243 -18.73 -10.79 11.64
N ASP A 244 -18.49 -11.99 11.15
CA ASP A 244 -19.39 -13.15 11.19
C ASP A 244 -19.62 -13.54 12.67
N THR A 245 -20.66 -12.95 13.27
CA THR A 245 -20.88 -12.98 14.71
C THR A 245 -21.59 -14.26 15.13
N ASP A 246 -22.51 -14.73 14.29
CA ASP A 246 -23.25 -15.97 14.50
C ASP A 246 -22.51 -17.21 13.97
N LYS A 247 -21.41 -17.02 13.22
CA LYS A 247 -20.50 -18.05 12.71
C LYS A 247 -21.17 -18.99 11.72
N ASP A 248 -22.10 -18.47 10.93
CA ASP A 248 -22.77 -19.23 9.89
C ASP A 248 -21.96 -19.30 8.58
N GLY A 249 -20.81 -18.62 8.51
CA GLY A 249 -19.92 -18.57 7.35
C GLY A 249 -20.37 -17.58 6.28
N LYS A 250 -21.36 -16.75 6.58
CA LYS A 250 -21.88 -15.67 5.76
C LYS A 250 -21.91 -14.40 6.59
N MET A 251 -21.73 -13.26 5.94
CA MET A 251 -21.80 -11.97 6.62
C MET A 251 -22.94 -11.15 6.04
N THR A 252 -23.92 -10.85 6.87
CA THR A 252 -25.02 -9.96 6.51
C THR A 252 -24.56 -8.50 6.44
N PHE A 253 -25.36 -7.63 5.81
CA PHE A 253 -25.06 -6.20 5.82
C PHE A 253 -25.00 -5.62 7.26
N ALA A 254 -25.80 -6.14 8.19
CA ALA A 254 -25.80 -5.67 9.58
C ALA A 254 -24.46 -5.95 10.28
N GLU A 255 -23.93 -7.16 10.10
CA GLU A 255 -22.63 -7.58 10.62
C GLU A 255 -21.48 -6.84 9.95
N TYR A 256 -21.55 -6.71 8.62
CA TYR A 256 -20.65 -5.86 7.88
C TYR A 256 -20.69 -4.43 8.46
N GLN A 257 -21.88 -3.85 8.67
CA GLN A 257 -22.10 -2.49 9.17
C GLN A 257 -21.47 -2.24 10.55
N ALA A 258 -21.44 -3.23 11.43
CA ALA A 258 -20.92 -3.10 12.79
C ALA A 258 -19.44 -2.66 12.87
N SER A 259 -18.58 -3.05 11.91
CA SER A 259 -17.20 -2.53 11.84
C SER A 259 -17.14 -1.06 11.42
N GLY A 260 -17.88 -0.69 10.39
CA GLY A 260 -17.92 0.69 9.91
C GLY A 260 -18.55 1.63 10.93
N LYS A 261 -19.53 1.18 11.72
CA LYS A 261 -20.04 2.02 12.80
C LYS A 261 -18.96 2.34 13.83
N ARG A 262 -18.15 1.35 14.23
CA ARG A 262 -16.98 1.58 15.10
C ARG A 262 -15.97 2.54 14.46
N LEU A 263 -15.75 2.43 13.15
CA LEU A 263 -14.86 3.33 12.41
C LEU A 263 -15.38 4.77 12.41
N PHE A 264 -16.66 4.96 12.11
CA PHE A 264 -17.33 6.26 12.14
C PHE A 264 -17.30 6.85 13.55
N ASP A 265 -17.70 6.10 14.57
CA ASP A 265 -17.67 6.53 15.98
C ASP A 265 -16.24 6.85 16.48
N THR A 266 -15.20 6.31 15.85
CA THR A 266 -13.78 6.63 16.14
C THR A 266 -13.36 7.95 15.48
N ALA A 267 -13.92 8.25 14.30
CA ALA A 267 -13.66 9.47 13.55
C ALA A 267 -14.51 10.65 14.07
N ASP A 268 -15.76 10.40 14.47
CA ASP A 268 -16.68 11.34 15.13
C ASP A 268 -16.33 11.42 16.63
N ARG A 269 -15.34 12.25 16.93
CA ARG A 269 -14.74 12.35 18.27
C ARG A 269 -15.60 13.17 19.20
N ASN A 270 -16.29 14.19 18.69
CA ASN A 270 -17.20 15.02 19.46
C ASN A 270 -18.57 14.35 19.66
N ARG A 271 -18.87 13.28 18.92
CA ARG A 271 -20.11 12.49 18.95
C ARG A 271 -21.35 13.30 18.59
N ASP A 272 -21.22 14.22 17.64
CA ASP A 272 -22.34 15.02 17.12
C ASP A 272 -23.03 14.38 15.91
N GLY A 273 -22.56 13.21 15.47
CA GLY A 273 -23.12 12.45 14.36
C GLY A 273 -22.56 12.86 13.00
N VAL A 274 -21.55 13.72 12.96
CA VAL A 274 -20.88 14.21 11.76
C VAL A 274 -19.37 14.16 11.98
N VAL A 275 -18.62 13.67 11.00
CA VAL A 275 -17.16 13.74 11.02
C VAL A 275 -16.73 14.99 10.26
N ASP A 276 -16.12 15.96 10.95
CA ASP A 276 -15.68 17.20 10.32
C ASP A 276 -14.34 17.76 10.87
N ALA A 277 -14.01 18.99 10.48
CA ALA A 277 -12.77 19.66 10.91
C ALA A 277 -12.70 19.92 12.43
N ALA A 278 -13.81 19.83 13.18
CA ALA A 278 -13.83 19.88 14.63
C ALA A 278 -13.25 18.60 15.24
N ASP A 279 -13.59 17.42 14.70
CA ASP A 279 -13.05 16.14 15.18
C ASP A 279 -11.55 16.04 14.93
N ALA A 280 -11.10 16.56 13.80
CA ALA A 280 -9.69 16.67 13.46
C ALA A 280 -8.84 17.40 14.52
N LYS A 281 -9.45 18.31 15.30
CA LYS A 281 -8.79 19.10 16.35
C LYS A 281 -8.80 18.42 17.71
N LEU A 282 -9.64 17.40 17.90
CA LEU A 282 -9.73 16.66 19.16
C LEU A 282 -8.60 15.63 19.28
N PRO A 283 -8.14 15.29 20.48
CA PRO A 283 -7.10 14.27 20.66
C PRO A 283 -7.61 12.89 20.24
N LEU A 284 -6.68 12.02 19.81
CA LEU A 284 -6.99 10.62 19.54
C LEU A 284 -7.55 9.93 20.79
N PRO A 285 -8.57 9.06 20.66
CA PRO A 285 -9.04 8.27 21.78
C PRO A 285 -7.87 7.42 22.33
N SER A 286 -7.73 7.38 23.66
CA SER A 286 -6.69 6.59 24.31
C SER A 286 -6.92 5.10 24.02
N ARG A 287 -6.00 4.48 23.28
CA ARG A 287 -5.92 3.02 23.13
C ARG A 287 -5.50 2.43 24.48
N GLU A 288 -6.44 2.25 25.40
CA GLU A 288 -6.19 1.43 26.58
C GLU A 288 -5.89 0.02 26.10
N ARG A 289 -4.63 -0.40 26.21
CA ARG A 289 -4.29 -1.82 26.11
C ARG A 289 -5.12 -2.52 27.19
N PRO A 290 -5.91 -3.57 26.86
CA PRO A 290 -6.54 -4.36 27.90
C PRO A 290 -5.43 -4.79 28.86
N ALA A 291 -5.61 -4.44 30.15
CA ALA A 291 -4.67 -4.79 31.19
C ALA A 291 -4.35 -6.27 31.06
N ALA A 292 -3.06 -6.61 30.99
CA ALA A 292 -2.62 -8.00 31.00
C ALA A 292 -3.27 -8.67 32.21
N SER A 293 -4.29 -9.50 31.99
CA SER A 293 -4.94 -10.21 33.07
C SER A 293 -3.87 -11.05 33.73
N ALA A 294 -3.64 -10.79 35.01
CA ALA A 294 -2.71 -11.50 35.86
C ALA A 294 -2.86 -13.02 35.66
N ARG A 295 -1.92 -13.60 34.92
CA ARG A 295 -1.59 -15.01 35.06
C ARG A 295 -0.45 -15.08 36.07
N ASP A 296 -0.67 -15.94 37.04
CA ASP A 296 0.33 -16.62 37.85
C ASP A 296 0.78 -15.96 39.16
N SER A 297 -0.01 -16.19 40.21
CA SER A 297 0.54 -16.46 41.54
C SER A 297 -0.46 -17.29 42.35
N ASN A 298 -0.53 -18.59 42.03
CA ASN A 298 -1.01 -19.59 42.99
C ASN A 298 -0.01 -20.74 43.07
N LYS A 299 1.15 -20.46 43.68
CA LYS A 299 1.93 -21.44 44.42
C LYS A 299 1.47 -21.33 45.86
N HIS A 300 0.82 -22.35 46.39
CA HIS A 300 0.99 -22.89 47.75
C HIS A 300 0.69 -24.39 47.65
#